data_AF-G7PDB2-F1
#
_entry.id   AF-G7PDB2-F1
#
_cell.length_a   1.000
_cell.length_b   1.000
_cell.length_c   1.000
_cell.angle_alpha   90.00
_cell.angle_beta   90.00
_cell.angle_gamma   90.00
#
_symmetry.space_group_name_H-M   'P 1'
#
loop_
_entity.id
_entity.type
_entity.pdbx_description
1 polymer ?
#
loop_
_entity_poly.entity_id
_entity_poly.type
_entity_poly.pdbx_seq_one_letter_code
_entity_poly.pdbx_strand_id
1 'polypeptide(L)'
;MHTLVFLSTRQVLQCQPAACQALPLLPRELFPLLFKVAFMDKKTVVLRELVHTWPFPLLSFQQLLQECAHCSRALLQERPSTESMQAVILGLTARLHTPESGASTQPLCRKHALRVLDMTGLLDDGVEQDPGTMSMWDCTAAVARTCIAQQQGGATEPGPAPIPVEVRVDLRVNRASYAFLREALRSSVGSPLRLCCRDLRAEDLPMRNTVALLQLLDAGCLRRVDLRFNNLGLRGLSVIIPHVARFQHLASLRLHYVHGDSRQPSVDGEDNFRYFLAQMGRFTCLRELSMGSSLLSGRLDQLLSTLQSPLESLELAFCALLPEDLRFLAQSPHAAHLKKLDLSGNDLSGSQLAPFQGLLQASAATLLHLELTECQLADTQLLATLPILTRCTSLRYLGLYGNPLSMAGLKELLRDSVAQAELRTVVHPFPVDCYEGLPWPPPASVLLEASINEEKFARVEAELHQLLLASGRAHVLWTTDIYGRLAADYFSL
;
A
#
# COMPACT_ATOMS: atom_id res chain seq x y z
N MET A 1 -23.75 -9.76 7.50
CA MET A 1 -25.12 -10.25 7.21
C MET A 1 -25.13 -10.86 5.81
N HIS A 2 -25.73 -12.03 5.62
CA HIS A 2 -25.83 -12.67 4.29
C HIS A 2 -27.27 -12.59 3.78
N THR A 3 -27.46 -12.12 2.55
CA THR A 3 -28.79 -12.07 1.92
C THR A 3 -29.21 -13.43 1.35
N LEU A 4 -30.50 -13.62 1.09
CA LEU A 4 -30.98 -14.83 0.41
C LEU A 4 -30.29 -15.03 -0.94
N VAL A 5 -30.09 -13.94 -1.70
CA VAL A 5 -29.37 -13.98 -2.99
C VAL A 5 -27.98 -14.57 -2.81
N PHE A 6 -27.22 -14.14 -1.79
CA PHE A 6 -25.90 -14.69 -1.49
C PHE A 6 -25.94 -16.20 -1.19
N LEU A 7 -26.87 -16.62 -0.34
CA LEU A 7 -27.02 -18.03 0.03
C LEU A 7 -27.42 -18.89 -1.17
N SER A 8 -28.34 -18.40 -2.02
CA SER A 8 -28.75 -19.06 -3.25
C SER A 8 -27.58 -19.15 -4.25
N THR A 9 -26.79 -18.07 -4.42
CA THR A 9 -25.57 -18.10 -5.25
C THR A 9 -24.60 -19.16 -4.75
N ARG A 10 -24.35 -19.20 -3.44
CA ARG A 10 -23.48 -20.20 -2.82
C ARG A 10 -23.97 -21.64 -3.06
N GLN A 11 -25.28 -21.84 -2.99
CA GLN A 11 -25.91 -23.14 -3.25
C GLN A 11 -25.77 -23.56 -4.72
N VAL A 12 -26.00 -22.65 -5.67
CA VAL A 12 -25.80 -22.90 -7.11
C VAL A 12 -24.36 -23.33 -7.40
N LEU A 13 -23.39 -22.69 -6.73
CA LEU A 13 -21.97 -22.95 -6.91
C LEU A 13 -21.46 -24.24 -6.22
N GLN A 14 -22.30 -24.97 -5.47
CA GLN A 14 -21.90 -26.25 -4.87
C GLN A 14 -21.55 -27.29 -5.95
N CYS A 15 -22.35 -27.37 -7.02
CA CYS A 15 -22.10 -28.24 -8.16
C CYS A 15 -21.51 -27.43 -9.32
N GLN A 16 -20.18 -27.33 -9.37
CA GLN A 16 -19.47 -26.52 -10.38
C GLN A 16 -19.86 -26.85 -11.84
N PRO A 17 -19.99 -28.12 -12.27
CA PRO A 17 -20.39 -28.43 -13.64
C PRO A 17 -21.80 -27.93 -13.98
N ALA A 18 -22.76 -28.12 -13.08
CA ALA A 18 -24.13 -27.64 -13.25
C ALA A 18 -24.18 -26.10 -13.25
N ALA A 19 -23.38 -25.46 -12.40
CA ALA A 19 -23.26 -24.00 -12.37
C ALA A 19 -22.74 -23.46 -13.71
N CYS A 20 -21.68 -24.05 -14.29
CA CYS A 20 -21.15 -23.63 -15.59
C CYS A 20 -22.19 -23.77 -16.71
N GLN A 21 -22.97 -24.86 -16.72
CA GLN A 21 -24.05 -25.04 -17.70
C GLN A 21 -25.19 -24.01 -17.53
N ALA A 22 -25.42 -23.54 -16.31
CA ALA A 22 -26.45 -22.56 -16.01
C ALA A 22 -26.02 -21.12 -16.33
N LEU A 23 -24.72 -20.79 -16.39
CA LEU A 23 -24.21 -19.42 -16.58
C LEU A 23 -24.86 -18.66 -17.75
N PRO A 24 -25.05 -19.26 -18.95
CA PRO A 24 -25.71 -18.57 -20.07
C PRO A 24 -27.19 -18.21 -19.82
N LEU A 25 -27.84 -18.89 -18.86
CA LEU A 25 -29.24 -18.70 -18.51
C LEU A 25 -29.43 -17.71 -17.36
N LEU A 26 -28.35 -17.33 -16.67
CA LEU A 26 -28.42 -16.45 -15.50
C LEU A 26 -28.42 -14.97 -15.92
N PRO A 27 -29.16 -14.11 -15.21
CA PRO A 27 -29.07 -12.66 -15.38
C PRO A 27 -27.63 -12.17 -15.19
N ARG A 28 -27.15 -11.31 -16.09
CA ARG A 28 -25.79 -10.75 -16.06
C ARG A 28 -25.50 -9.99 -14.76
N GLU A 29 -26.53 -9.45 -14.11
CA GLU A 29 -26.46 -8.73 -12.84
C GLU A 29 -26.00 -9.64 -11.68
N LEU A 30 -26.10 -10.97 -11.83
CA LEU A 30 -25.61 -11.92 -10.84
C LEU A 30 -24.12 -12.25 -11.00
N PHE A 31 -23.50 -11.95 -12.14
CA PHE A 31 -22.09 -12.29 -12.41
C PHE A 31 -21.12 -11.71 -11.37
N PRO A 32 -21.26 -10.45 -10.93
CA PRO A 32 -20.42 -9.90 -9.86
C PRO A 32 -20.47 -10.72 -8.57
N LEU A 33 -21.67 -11.13 -8.16
CA LEU A 33 -21.87 -11.92 -6.94
C LEU A 33 -21.40 -13.37 -7.12
N LEU A 34 -21.68 -13.98 -8.28
CA LEU A 34 -21.18 -15.31 -8.64
C LEU A 34 -19.64 -15.35 -8.60
N PHE A 35 -18.98 -14.33 -9.14
CA PHE A 35 -17.53 -14.19 -9.09
C PHE A 35 -17.03 -14.10 -7.66
N LYS A 36 -17.59 -13.18 -6.85
CA LYS A 36 -17.18 -12.99 -5.45
C LYS A 36 -17.30 -14.30 -4.65
N VAL A 37 -18.43 -15.00 -4.77
CA VAL A 37 -18.67 -16.26 -4.04
C VAL A 37 -17.79 -17.38 -4.57
N ALA A 38 -17.62 -17.51 -5.89
CA ALA A 38 -16.73 -18.50 -6.48
C ALA A 38 -15.26 -18.28 -6.07
N PHE A 39 -14.82 -17.02 -5.99
CA PHE A 39 -13.49 -16.66 -5.51
C PHE A 39 -13.31 -16.98 -4.02
N MET A 40 -14.30 -16.62 -3.20
CA MET A 40 -14.30 -16.89 -1.76
C MET A 40 -14.26 -18.39 -1.44
N ASP A 41 -15.09 -19.19 -2.11
CA ASP A 41 -15.23 -20.64 -1.87
C ASP A 41 -14.32 -21.48 -2.80
N LYS A 42 -13.33 -20.86 -3.46
CA LYS A 42 -12.33 -21.52 -4.32
C LYS A 42 -12.94 -22.41 -5.42
N LYS A 43 -14.03 -21.97 -6.04
CA LYS A 43 -14.72 -22.68 -7.13
C LYS A 43 -14.05 -22.40 -8.47
N THR A 44 -12.85 -22.95 -8.65
CA THR A 44 -11.93 -22.67 -9.77
C THR A 44 -12.51 -22.96 -11.15
N VAL A 45 -13.30 -24.01 -11.31
CA VAL A 45 -13.92 -24.34 -12.62
C VAL A 45 -14.93 -23.27 -13.00
N VAL A 46 -15.72 -22.79 -12.04
CA VAL A 46 -16.70 -21.72 -12.27
C VAL A 46 -15.99 -20.39 -12.49
N LEU A 47 -14.92 -20.07 -11.75
CA LEU A 47 -14.13 -18.85 -11.97
C LEU A 47 -13.59 -18.78 -13.40
N ARG A 48 -13.03 -19.88 -13.90
CA ARG A 48 -12.53 -19.97 -15.27
C ARG A 48 -13.63 -19.65 -16.27
N GLU A 49 -14.81 -20.25 -16.10
CA GLU A 49 -15.96 -20.06 -17.00
C GLU A 49 -16.55 -18.64 -16.91
N LEU A 50 -16.62 -18.07 -15.70
CA LEU A 50 -17.08 -16.70 -15.48
C LEU A 50 -16.19 -15.67 -16.19
N VAL A 51 -14.87 -15.84 -16.15
CA VAL A 51 -13.95 -14.93 -16.86
C VAL A 51 -14.05 -15.12 -18.37
N HIS A 52 -14.20 -16.36 -18.82
CA HIS A 52 -14.40 -16.68 -20.24
C HIS A 52 -15.66 -16.00 -20.80
N THR A 53 -16.78 -16.09 -20.07
CA THR A 53 -18.10 -15.59 -20.48
C THR A 53 -18.46 -14.22 -19.91
N TRP A 54 -17.50 -13.51 -19.30
CA TRP A 54 -17.78 -12.26 -18.58
C TRP A 54 -18.52 -11.24 -19.45
N PRO A 55 -19.70 -10.74 -19.01
CA PRO A 55 -20.63 -9.98 -19.84
C PRO A 55 -20.40 -8.46 -19.77
N PHE A 56 -19.31 -8.01 -19.14
CA PHE A 56 -18.99 -6.59 -18.97
C PHE A 56 -17.61 -6.26 -19.55
N PRO A 57 -17.39 -5.01 -19.99
CA PRO A 57 -16.08 -4.59 -20.50
C PRO A 57 -14.99 -4.54 -19.42
N LEU A 58 -15.36 -4.49 -18.14
CA LEU A 58 -14.45 -4.45 -17.00
C LEU A 58 -14.74 -5.61 -16.04
N LEU A 59 -13.69 -6.32 -15.66
CA LEU A 59 -13.67 -7.22 -14.50
C LEU A 59 -12.65 -6.64 -13.51
N SER A 60 -13.10 -5.97 -12.46
CA SER A 60 -12.22 -5.34 -11.47
C SER A 60 -12.32 -6.04 -10.13
N PHE A 61 -11.20 -6.57 -9.66
CA PHE A 61 -11.10 -7.17 -8.33
C PHE A 61 -11.42 -6.14 -7.25
N GLN A 62 -11.00 -4.88 -7.44
CA GLN A 62 -11.32 -3.81 -6.52
C GLN A 62 -12.83 -3.69 -6.32
N GLN A 63 -13.62 -3.77 -7.39
CA GLN A 63 -15.09 -3.68 -7.29
C GLN A 63 -15.73 -4.98 -6.79
N LEU A 64 -15.23 -6.14 -7.23
CA LEU A 64 -15.86 -7.44 -6.99
C LEU A 64 -15.56 -8.03 -5.61
N LEU A 65 -14.39 -7.73 -5.05
CA LEU A 65 -13.89 -8.34 -3.82
C LEU A 65 -14.02 -7.41 -2.60
N GLN A 66 -14.52 -6.18 -2.76
CA GLN A 66 -14.90 -5.29 -1.65
C GLN A 66 -16.20 -5.72 -0.96
N GLU A 67 -16.53 -5.07 0.16
CA GLU A 67 -17.84 -5.22 0.80
C GLU A 67 -18.97 -4.86 -0.16
N CYS A 68 -20.09 -5.58 -0.08
CA CYS A 68 -21.26 -5.30 -0.90
C CYS A 68 -22.55 -5.57 -0.12
N ALA A 69 -23.69 -5.13 -0.67
CA ALA A 69 -25.01 -5.29 -0.05
C ALA A 69 -25.37 -6.75 0.31
N HIS A 70 -24.73 -7.73 -0.35
CA HIS A 70 -25.01 -9.15 -0.15
C HIS A 70 -24.06 -9.84 0.84
N CYS A 71 -22.87 -9.28 1.04
CA CYS A 71 -21.80 -9.87 1.84
C CYS A 71 -20.82 -8.77 2.29
N SER A 72 -20.75 -8.58 3.61
CA SER A 72 -19.84 -7.63 4.29
C SER A 72 -18.39 -8.11 4.38
N ARG A 73 -18.05 -9.28 3.81
CA ARG A 73 -16.67 -9.77 3.80
C ARG A 73 -15.90 -9.11 2.66
N ALA A 74 -14.85 -8.37 2.99
CA ALA A 74 -13.94 -7.74 2.04
C ALA A 74 -12.75 -8.67 1.76
N LEU A 75 -12.76 -9.37 0.63
CA LEU A 75 -11.74 -10.35 0.25
C LEU A 75 -10.45 -9.69 -0.25
N LEU A 76 -10.46 -8.42 -0.63
CA LEU A 76 -9.22 -7.68 -0.95
C LEU A 76 -8.28 -7.57 0.24
N GLN A 77 -8.83 -7.60 1.45
CA GLN A 77 -8.06 -7.58 2.69
C GLN A 77 -7.57 -8.98 3.11
N GLU A 78 -7.78 -9.99 2.27
CA GLU A 78 -7.34 -11.35 2.49
C GLU A 78 -6.32 -11.75 1.42
N ARG A 79 -5.43 -12.68 1.75
CA ARG A 79 -4.49 -13.19 0.75
C ARG A 79 -5.24 -14.06 -0.27
N PRO A 80 -5.11 -13.78 -1.58
CA PRO A 80 -5.82 -14.51 -2.61
C PRO A 80 -5.31 -15.96 -2.71
N SER A 81 -6.20 -16.90 -3.02
CA SER A 81 -5.79 -18.29 -3.25
C SER A 81 -5.13 -18.46 -4.62
N THR A 82 -4.03 -19.21 -4.65
CA THR A 82 -3.29 -19.52 -5.89
C THR A 82 -4.16 -20.16 -6.96
N GLU A 83 -5.03 -21.10 -6.57
CA GLU A 83 -5.87 -21.79 -7.55
C GLU A 83 -6.93 -20.87 -8.17
N SER A 84 -7.49 -19.93 -7.39
CA SER A 84 -8.48 -18.98 -7.90
C SER A 84 -7.88 -17.97 -8.87
N MET A 85 -6.68 -17.47 -8.57
CA MET A 85 -5.95 -16.56 -9.46
C MET A 85 -5.56 -17.25 -10.77
N GLN A 86 -5.04 -18.48 -10.69
CA GLN A 86 -4.73 -19.29 -11.86
C GLN A 86 -5.99 -19.57 -12.70
N ALA A 87 -7.12 -19.88 -12.06
CA ALA A 87 -8.39 -20.08 -12.76
C ALA A 87 -8.83 -18.83 -13.54
N VAL A 88 -8.66 -17.64 -12.96
CA VAL A 88 -8.95 -16.37 -13.65
C VAL A 88 -8.06 -16.18 -14.87
N ILE A 89 -6.75 -16.38 -14.72
CA ILE A 89 -5.77 -16.27 -15.80
C ILE A 89 -6.03 -17.29 -16.92
N LEU A 90 -6.37 -18.54 -16.56
CA LEU A 90 -6.75 -19.58 -17.50
C LEU A 90 -8.07 -19.27 -18.22
N GLY A 91 -9.04 -18.66 -17.54
CA GLY A 91 -10.30 -18.21 -18.13
C GLY A 91 -10.08 -17.11 -19.18
N LEU A 92 -9.21 -16.14 -18.88
CA LEU A 92 -8.79 -15.12 -19.83
C LEU A 92 -8.08 -15.74 -21.04
N THR A 93 -7.13 -16.65 -20.78
CA THR A 93 -6.38 -17.34 -21.84
C THR A 93 -7.31 -18.13 -22.75
N ALA A 94 -8.28 -18.88 -22.19
CA ALA A 94 -9.26 -19.60 -22.98
C ALA A 94 -10.10 -18.67 -23.86
N ARG A 95 -10.51 -17.51 -23.34
CA ARG A 95 -11.26 -16.49 -24.09
C ARG A 95 -10.48 -15.97 -25.29
N LEU A 96 -9.19 -15.72 -25.15
CA LEU A 96 -8.34 -15.21 -26.25
C LEU A 96 -8.16 -16.23 -27.38
N HIS A 97 -8.17 -17.53 -27.06
CA HIS A 97 -8.02 -18.61 -28.05
C HIS A 97 -9.33 -19.05 -28.71
N THR A 98 -10.48 -18.59 -28.22
CA THR A 98 -11.77 -18.99 -28.79
C THR A 98 -12.13 -17.98 -29.88
N PRO A 99 -12.02 -18.34 -31.18
CA PRO A 99 -12.48 -17.44 -32.24
C PRO A 99 -13.97 -17.17 -32.04
N GLU A 100 -14.42 -15.92 -32.25
CA GLU A 100 -15.84 -15.57 -32.37
C GLU A 100 -16.40 -16.27 -33.63
N SER A 101 -16.55 -17.60 -33.60
CA SER A 101 -17.14 -18.39 -34.67
C SER A 101 -18.66 -18.32 -34.51
N GLY A 102 -19.33 -17.77 -35.53
CA GLY A 102 -20.75 -17.40 -35.52
C GLY A 102 -21.74 -18.58 -35.51
N ALA A 103 -21.65 -19.49 -34.53
CA ALA A 103 -22.47 -20.71 -34.49
C ALA A 103 -23.11 -21.04 -33.13
N SER A 104 -23.13 -20.12 -32.16
CA SER A 104 -23.91 -20.28 -30.91
C SER A 104 -24.89 -19.13 -30.72
N THR A 105 -26.08 -19.48 -30.22
CA THR A 105 -27.38 -18.80 -30.38
C THR A 105 -27.58 -17.50 -29.59
N GLN A 106 -26.54 -16.69 -29.43
CA GLN A 106 -26.63 -15.25 -29.15
C GLN A 106 -25.23 -14.64 -29.29
N PRO A 107 -24.97 -13.79 -30.29
CA PRO A 107 -23.70 -13.09 -30.37
C PRO A 107 -23.60 -12.17 -29.14
N LEU A 108 -22.65 -12.44 -28.24
CA LEU A 108 -22.23 -11.47 -27.24
C LEU A 108 -21.92 -10.19 -28.02
N CYS A 109 -22.79 -9.18 -27.93
CA CYS A 109 -22.59 -7.91 -28.60
C CYS A 109 -21.18 -7.41 -28.28
N ARG A 110 -20.36 -7.05 -29.28
CA ARG A 110 -18.99 -6.51 -29.11
C ARG A 110 -18.86 -5.36 -28.10
N LYS A 111 -19.98 -4.72 -27.73
CA LYS A 111 -20.11 -3.74 -26.64
C LYS A 111 -19.86 -4.31 -25.23
N HIS A 112 -20.03 -5.62 -25.04
CA HIS A 112 -19.99 -6.31 -23.75
C HIS A 112 -18.79 -7.27 -23.61
N ALA A 113 -17.89 -7.30 -24.59
CA ALA A 113 -16.67 -8.08 -24.50
C ALA A 113 -15.73 -7.49 -23.44
N LEU A 114 -15.12 -8.35 -22.63
CA LEU A 114 -14.12 -7.95 -21.65
C LEU A 114 -12.95 -7.24 -22.35
N ARG A 115 -12.63 -6.03 -21.88
CA ARG A 115 -11.53 -5.21 -22.38
C ARG A 115 -10.47 -4.96 -21.32
N VAL A 116 -10.87 -4.94 -20.05
CA VAL A 116 -9.97 -4.69 -18.93
C VAL A 116 -10.21 -5.76 -17.86
N LEU A 117 -9.18 -6.53 -17.56
CA LEU A 117 -9.08 -7.35 -16.37
C LEU A 117 -8.20 -6.62 -15.36
N ASP A 118 -8.80 -6.07 -14.32
CA ASP A 118 -8.10 -5.36 -13.26
C ASP A 118 -7.96 -6.25 -12.02
N MET A 119 -6.74 -6.74 -11.81
CA MET A 119 -6.35 -7.62 -10.71
C MET A 119 -5.59 -6.86 -9.60
N THR A 120 -5.69 -5.53 -9.57
CA THR A 120 -4.96 -4.67 -8.62
C THR A 120 -5.64 -4.58 -7.26
N GLY A 121 -4.90 -4.12 -6.24
CA GLY A 121 -5.43 -3.84 -4.89
C GLY A 121 -5.60 -5.07 -4.00
N LEU A 122 -5.01 -6.21 -4.36
CA LEU A 122 -4.87 -7.36 -3.48
C LEU A 122 -3.79 -7.06 -2.43
N LEU A 123 -4.05 -7.41 -1.16
CA LEU A 123 -3.04 -7.26 -0.10
C LEU A 123 -1.86 -8.22 -0.32
N ASP A 124 -0.65 -7.66 -0.23
CA ASP A 124 0.60 -8.38 -0.05
C ASP A 124 1.47 -7.59 0.92
N ASP A 125 1.41 -7.99 2.18
CA ASP A 125 2.22 -7.43 3.26
C ASP A 125 3.69 -7.85 3.15
N GLY A 126 4.03 -8.83 2.30
CA GLY A 126 5.39 -9.29 2.07
C GLY A 126 6.04 -9.97 3.27
N VAL A 127 5.30 -10.24 4.35
CA VAL A 127 5.87 -10.70 5.63
C VAL A 127 5.80 -12.22 5.81
N GLU A 128 4.93 -12.98 5.14
CA GLU A 128 4.94 -14.46 5.26
C GLU A 128 4.49 -15.19 3.99
N GLN A 129 5.22 -16.24 3.60
CA GLN A 129 4.80 -17.17 2.54
C GLN A 129 3.89 -18.25 3.16
N ASP A 130 2.58 -18.05 3.11
CA ASP A 130 1.63 -19.17 3.32
C ASP A 130 1.55 -19.99 2.02
N PRO A 131 1.91 -21.30 2.04
CA PRO A 131 1.94 -22.16 0.85
C PRO A 131 0.63 -22.22 0.03
N GLY A 132 -0.51 -21.88 0.65
CA GLY A 132 -1.83 -21.88 -0.01
C GLY A 132 -2.24 -20.55 -0.65
N THR A 133 -1.43 -19.50 -0.52
CA THR A 133 -1.77 -18.14 -0.97
C THR A 133 -0.85 -17.67 -2.10
N MET A 134 -1.41 -16.91 -3.03
CA MET A 134 -0.64 -16.35 -4.14
C MET A 134 -0.01 -15.05 -3.69
N SER A 135 1.32 -15.01 -3.66
CA SER A 135 2.03 -13.73 -3.52
C SER A 135 1.77 -12.85 -4.75
N MET A 136 1.94 -11.53 -4.64
CA MET A 136 1.88 -10.66 -5.82
C MET A 136 2.92 -11.05 -6.87
N TRP A 137 4.02 -11.65 -6.40
CA TRP A 137 5.02 -12.28 -7.26
C TRP A 137 4.45 -13.44 -8.06
N ASP A 138 3.79 -14.41 -7.43
CA ASP A 138 3.22 -15.56 -8.13
C ASP A 138 2.17 -15.12 -9.15
N CYS A 139 1.38 -14.09 -8.81
CA CYS A 139 0.45 -13.46 -9.74
C CYS A 139 1.17 -12.84 -10.93
N THR A 140 2.21 -12.03 -10.67
CA THR A 140 3.08 -11.46 -11.71
C THR A 140 3.65 -12.55 -12.61
N ALA A 141 4.17 -13.63 -12.02
CA ALA A 141 4.75 -14.76 -12.72
C ALA A 141 3.73 -15.52 -13.58
N ALA A 142 2.52 -15.74 -13.09
CA ALA A 142 1.47 -16.39 -13.84
C ALA A 142 0.99 -15.55 -15.03
N VAL A 143 0.71 -14.26 -14.82
CA VAL A 143 0.29 -13.34 -15.89
C VAL A 143 1.38 -13.21 -16.95
N ALA A 144 2.62 -13.01 -16.53
CA ALA A 144 3.77 -12.93 -17.40
C ALA A 144 4.00 -14.21 -18.23
N ARG A 145 3.86 -15.40 -17.63
CA ARG A 145 3.94 -16.68 -18.36
C ARG A 145 2.85 -16.77 -19.43
N THR A 146 1.64 -16.32 -19.14
CA THR A 146 0.58 -16.28 -20.15
C THR A 146 0.87 -15.28 -21.28
N CYS A 147 1.44 -14.11 -20.99
CA CYS A 147 1.87 -13.17 -22.03
C CYS A 147 2.90 -13.81 -22.97
N ILE A 148 3.88 -14.51 -22.42
CA ILE A 148 4.97 -15.15 -23.18
C ILE A 148 4.42 -16.31 -24.03
N ALA A 149 3.57 -17.17 -23.44
CA ALA A 149 2.97 -18.30 -24.14
C ALA A 149 2.11 -17.87 -25.34
N GLN A 150 1.42 -16.72 -25.25
CA GLN A 150 0.63 -16.16 -26.36
C GLN A 150 1.49 -15.79 -27.58
N GLN A 151 2.73 -15.34 -27.37
CA GLN A 151 3.63 -15.03 -28.49
C GLN A 151 4.28 -16.28 -29.12
N GLN A 152 4.57 -17.30 -28.31
CA GLN A 152 5.19 -18.54 -28.79
C GLN A 152 4.20 -19.48 -29.49
N GLY A 153 2.89 -19.27 -29.29
CA GLY A 153 1.77 -20.05 -29.82
C GLY A 153 1.42 -19.86 -31.31
N GLY A 154 2.31 -19.26 -32.11
CA GLY A 154 2.31 -19.45 -33.56
C GLY A 154 1.56 -18.40 -34.40
N ALA A 155 2.23 -17.99 -35.48
CA ALA A 155 1.61 -17.38 -36.64
C ALA A 155 0.52 -18.31 -37.18
N THR A 156 -0.73 -17.86 -37.22
CA THR A 156 -1.79 -18.52 -38.00
C THR A 156 -2.77 -17.50 -38.58
N GLU A 157 -2.88 -17.56 -39.91
CA GLU A 157 -3.95 -17.15 -40.85
C GLU A 157 -4.71 -15.81 -40.63
N PRO A 158 -5.13 -15.13 -41.71
CA PRO A 158 -5.80 -13.82 -41.66
C PRO A 158 -7.25 -13.93 -41.16
N GLY A 159 -7.42 -14.23 -39.88
CA GLY A 159 -8.67 -14.07 -39.14
C GLY A 159 -8.84 -12.65 -38.60
N PRO A 160 -10.06 -12.24 -38.20
CA PRO A 160 -10.26 -10.97 -37.50
C PRO A 160 -9.43 -10.97 -36.21
N ALA A 161 -8.59 -9.93 -36.05
CA ALA A 161 -7.72 -9.81 -34.89
C ALA A 161 -8.53 -9.84 -33.58
N PRO A 162 -8.14 -10.65 -32.59
CA PRO A 162 -8.83 -10.72 -31.30
C PRO A 162 -8.84 -9.34 -30.62
N ILE A 163 -9.94 -9.02 -29.93
CA ILE A 163 -10.08 -7.77 -29.19
C ILE A 163 -9.00 -7.75 -28.10
N PRO A 164 -8.12 -6.73 -28.07
CA PRO A 164 -7.06 -6.69 -27.08
C PRO A 164 -7.66 -6.50 -25.68
N VAL A 165 -7.16 -7.28 -24.72
CA VAL A 165 -7.51 -7.19 -23.31
C VAL A 165 -6.35 -6.60 -22.54
N GLU A 166 -6.61 -5.50 -21.85
CA GLU A 166 -5.71 -4.87 -20.90
C GLU A 166 -5.78 -5.61 -19.57
N VAL A 167 -4.64 -6.06 -19.06
CA VAL A 167 -4.52 -6.72 -17.75
C VAL A 167 -3.78 -5.77 -16.82
N ARG A 168 -4.50 -5.19 -15.85
CA ARG A 168 -3.92 -4.32 -14.83
C ARG A 168 -3.47 -5.14 -13.63
N VAL A 169 -2.21 -4.97 -13.26
CA VAL A 169 -1.60 -5.66 -12.12
C VAL A 169 -0.67 -4.73 -11.35
N ASP A 170 -0.53 -4.98 -10.06
CA ASP A 170 0.54 -4.40 -9.26
C ASP A 170 1.76 -5.34 -9.38
N LEU A 171 2.93 -4.78 -9.70
CA LEU A 171 4.13 -5.55 -10.01
C LEU A 171 5.15 -5.43 -8.89
N ARG A 172 5.65 -6.58 -8.42
CA ARG A 172 6.82 -6.64 -7.55
C ARG A 172 7.99 -7.27 -8.28
N VAL A 173 9.17 -6.66 -8.18
CA VAL A 173 10.37 -7.12 -8.88
C VAL A 173 11.61 -6.98 -8.00
N ASN A 174 12.49 -7.97 -8.11
CA ASN A 174 13.81 -8.02 -7.52
C ASN A 174 14.83 -8.58 -8.52
N ARG A 175 16.09 -8.70 -8.11
CA ARG A 175 17.17 -9.20 -8.96
C ARG A 175 16.86 -10.54 -9.64
N ALA A 176 16.28 -11.49 -8.92
CA ALA A 176 16.00 -12.84 -9.42
C ALA A 176 14.88 -12.85 -10.47
N SER A 177 13.91 -11.96 -10.32
CA SER A 177 12.70 -11.90 -11.14
C SER A 177 12.79 -10.95 -12.34
N TYR A 178 13.75 -10.03 -12.33
CA TYR A 178 13.86 -8.97 -13.33
C TYR A 178 13.89 -9.47 -14.77
N ALA A 179 14.68 -10.49 -15.07
CA ALA A 179 14.85 -10.97 -16.45
C ALA A 179 13.51 -11.44 -17.03
N PHE A 180 12.78 -12.22 -16.22
CA PHE A 180 11.49 -12.77 -16.57
C PHE A 180 10.41 -11.69 -16.71
N LEU A 181 10.32 -10.74 -15.76
CA LEU A 181 9.34 -9.64 -15.87
C LEU A 181 9.63 -8.74 -17.08
N ARG A 182 10.91 -8.46 -17.35
CA ARG A 182 11.31 -7.65 -18.50
C ARG A 182 10.91 -8.30 -19.81
N GLU A 183 11.06 -9.61 -19.93
CA GLU A 183 10.62 -10.37 -21.09
C GLU A 183 9.11 -10.28 -21.26
N ALA A 184 8.34 -10.51 -20.20
CA ALA A 184 6.88 -10.43 -20.24
C ALA A 184 6.35 -9.05 -20.64
N LEU A 185 6.95 -7.97 -20.14
CA LEU A 185 6.60 -6.60 -20.54
C LEU A 185 6.90 -6.35 -22.01
N ARG A 186 8.05 -6.83 -22.52
CA ARG A 186 8.38 -6.75 -23.96
C ARG A 186 7.41 -7.57 -24.82
N SER A 187 7.08 -8.78 -24.37
CA SER A 187 6.14 -9.67 -25.05
C SER A 187 4.70 -9.15 -25.03
N SER A 188 4.35 -8.26 -24.10
CA SER A 188 3.03 -7.64 -24.10
C SER A 188 2.83 -6.61 -25.23
N VAL A 189 3.93 -6.06 -25.77
CA VAL A 189 3.88 -5.07 -26.86
C VAL A 189 3.44 -5.77 -28.14
N GLY A 190 2.26 -5.40 -28.66
CA GLY A 190 1.68 -6.00 -29.86
C GLY A 190 0.94 -7.33 -29.63
N SER A 191 0.84 -7.80 -28.38
CA SER A 191 0.03 -8.96 -28.00
C SER A 191 -1.46 -8.57 -27.85
N PRO A 192 -2.41 -9.51 -28.09
CA PRO A 192 -3.81 -9.32 -27.70
C PRO A 192 -3.98 -9.21 -26.18
N LEU A 193 -2.98 -9.58 -25.38
CA LEU A 193 -2.97 -9.36 -23.93
C LEU A 193 -1.93 -8.29 -23.60
N ARG A 194 -2.41 -7.09 -23.22
CA ARG A 194 -1.56 -5.95 -22.87
C ARG A 194 -1.41 -5.86 -21.36
N LEU A 195 -0.17 -5.94 -20.88
CA LEU A 195 0.13 -5.86 -19.45
C LEU A 195 0.31 -4.39 -19.06
N CYS A 196 -0.50 -3.91 -18.12
CA CYS A 196 -0.43 -2.55 -17.60
C CYS A 196 -0.13 -2.58 -16.10
N CYS A 197 0.99 -1.98 -15.71
CA CYS A 197 1.36 -1.85 -14.30
C CYS A 197 0.66 -0.65 -13.68
N ARG A 198 -0.02 -0.85 -12.55
CA ARG A 198 -0.63 0.23 -11.78
C ARG A 198 0.28 0.68 -10.64
N ASP A 199 0.68 -0.23 -9.77
CA ASP A 199 1.66 0.03 -8.72
C ASP A 199 2.93 -0.81 -8.94
N LEU A 200 4.10 -0.18 -9.01
CA LEU A 200 5.40 -0.86 -9.13
C LEU A 200 6.14 -0.83 -7.80
N ARG A 201 6.58 -2.00 -7.31
CA ARG A 201 7.54 -2.15 -6.22
C ARG A 201 8.80 -2.85 -6.72
N ALA A 202 9.91 -2.15 -6.71
CA ALA A 202 11.22 -2.67 -7.10
C ALA A 202 12.14 -2.68 -5.88
N GLU A 203 12.80 -3.81 -5.61
CA GLU A 203 13.71 -3.99 -4.48
C GLU A 203 14.99 -4.70 -4.93
N ASP A 204 16.15 -4.37 -4.37
CA ASP A 204 17.45 -4.95 -4.78
C ASP A 204 17.69 -4.96 -6.30
N LEU A 205 17.26 -3.89 -7.00
CA LEU A 205 17.50 -3.69 -8.41
C LEU A 205 18.58 -2.64 -8.67
N PRO A 206 19.62 -2.99 -9.48
CA PRO A 206 20.63 -2.01 -9.85
C PRO A 206 20.00 -0.94 -10.75
N MET A 207 20.51 0.29 -10.65
CA MET A 207 20.02 1.47 -11.39
C MET A 207 19.72 1.20 -12.86
N ARG A 208 20.62 0.53 -13.59
CA ARG A 208 20.45 0.22 -15.03
C ARG A 208 19.20 -0.65 -15.30
N ASN A 209 18.91 -1.59 -14.42
CA ASN A 209 17.74 -2.46 -14.55
C ASN A 209 16.46 -1.69 -14.20
N THR A 210 16.50 -0.85 -13.17
CA THR A 210 15.38 0.02 -12.80
C THR A 210 15.00 0.95 -13.95
N VAL A 211 15.98 1.63 -14.56
CA VAL A 211 15.75 2.48 -15.74
C VAL A 211 15.16 1.69 -16.90
N ALA A 212 15.77 0.55 -17.25
CA ALA A 212 15.30 -0.28 -18.35
C ALA A 212 13.86 -0.81 -18.12
N LEU A 213 13.51 -1.13 -16.88
CA LEU A 213 12.16 -1.55 -16.53
C LEU A 213 11.18 -0.38 -16.65
N LEU A 214 11.50 0.76 -16.05
CA LEU A 214 10.66 1.96 -16.11
C LEU A 214 10.34 2.32 -17.56
N GLN A 215 11.31 2.24 -18.48
CA GLN A 215 11.12 2.53 -19.90
C GLN A 215 10.10 1.62 -20.61
N LEU A 216 9.87 0.40 -20.10
CA LEU A 216 8.91 -0.55 -20.66
C LEU A 216 7.48 -0.33 -20.13
N LEU A 217 7.31 0.41 -19.03
CA LEU A 217 6.01 0.62 -18.42
C LEU A 217 5.19 1.69 -19.15
N ASP A 218 3.89 1.44 -19.28
CA ASP A 218 2.92 2.37 -19.84
C ASP A 218 2.76 3.59 -18.93
N ALA A 219 2.89 4.79 -19.53
CA ALA A 219 2.78 6.05 -18.82
C ALA A 219 1.37 6.37 -18.32
N GLY A 220 0.33 5.80 -18.96
CA GLY A 220 -1.07 6.11 -18.66
C GLY A 220 -1.64 5.38 -17.45
N CYS A 221 -1.02 4.28 -17.02
CA CYS A 221 -1.59 3.39 -15.99
C CYS A 221 -0.90 3.50 -14.62
N LEU A 222 0.35 3.95 -14.59
CA LEU A 222 1.18 3.91 -13.38
C LEU A 222 0.75 4.97 -12.36
N ARG A 223 0.36 4.51 -11.18
CA ARG A 223 -0.13 5.31 -10.05
C ARG A 223 0.90 5.42 -8.93
N ARG A 224 1.67 4.35 -8.68
CA ARG A 224 2.69 4.29 -7.63
C ARG A 224 4.01 3.73 -8.13
N VAL A 225 5.10 4.33 -7.65
CA VAL A 225 6.46 3.82 -7.79
C VAL A 225 7.10 3.72 -6.40
N ASP A 226 7.38 2.51 -5.97
CA ASP A 226 8.09 2.19 -4.73
C ASP A 226 9.47 1.61 -5.09
N LEU A 227 10.50 2.40 -4.84
CA LEU A 227 11.91 2.05 -5.05
C LEU A 227 12.68 1.94 -3.73
N ARG A 228 11.98 1.68 -2.62
CA ARG A 228 12.65 1.46 -1.34
C ARG A 228 13.62 0.29 -1.44
N PHE A 229 14.71 0.33 -0.66
CA PHE A 229 15.73 -0.74 -0.59
C PHE A 229 16.57 -0.98 -1.86
N ASN A 230 16.65 -0.04 -2.81
CA ASN A 230 17.54 -0.16 -3.99
C ASN A 230 18.92 0.49 -3.80
N ASN A 231 19.23 1.05 -2.62
CA ASN A 231 20.47 1.76 -2.29
C ASN A 231 21.04 2.63 -3.43
N LEU A 232 20.20 3.50 -3.99
CA LEU A 232 20.50 4.24 -5.22
C LEU A 232 21.41 5.46 -4.97
N GLY A 233 21.36 6.03 -3.75
CA GLY A 233 21.97 7.32 -3.43
C GLY A 233 21.43 8.47 -4.30
N LEU A 234 21.95 9.68 -4.10
CA LEU A 234 21.53 10.85 -4.89
C LEU A 234 21.84 10.70 -6.39
N ARG A 235 22.99 10.11 -6.73
CA ARG A 235 23.40 9.88 -8.12
C ARG A 235 22.47 8.90 -8.84
N GLY A 236 22.03 7.83 -8.18
CA GLY A 236 21.08 6.91 -8.78
C GLY A 236 19.71 7.54 -8.97
N LEU A 237 19.27 8.36 -8.00
CA LEU A 237 18.02 9.10 -8.10
C LEU A 237 18.06 10.17 -9.20
N SER A 238 19.16 10.90 -9.37
CA SER A 238 19.28 11.87 -10.47
C SER A 238 19.14 11.21 -11.84
N VAL A 239 19.55 9.95 -11.99
CA VAL A 239 19.35 9.18 -13.22
C VAL A 239 17.91 8.62 -13.33
N ILE A 240 17.34 8.10 -12.25
CA ILE A 240 16.05 7.39 -12.28
C ILE A 240 14.86 8.33 -12.32
N ILE A 241 14.88 9.41 -11.53
CA ILE A 241 13.72 10.30 -11.33
C ILE A 241 13.24 10.96 -12.63
N PRO A 242 14.09 11.38 -13.60
CA PRO A 242 13.62 11.81 -14.92
C PRO A 242 12.74 10.78 -15.64
N HIS A 243 13.04 9.48 -15.49
CA HIS A 243 12.25 8.41 -16.07
C HIS A 243 10.94 8.17 -15.33
N VAL A 244 10.89 8.51 -14.03
CA VAL A 244 9.68 8.47 -13.21
C VAL A 244 8.81 9.72 -13.46
N ALA A 245 9.41 10.88 -13.67
CA ALA A 245 8.72 12.14 -13.98
C ALA A 245 7.96 12.12 -15.32
N ARG A 246 8.16 11.10 -16.16
CA ARG A 246 7.32 10.83 -17.34
C ARG A 246 5.89 10.45 -16.96
N PHE A 247 5.67 9.85 -15.79
CA PHE A 247 4.37 9.40 -15.32
C PHE A 247 3.58 10.57 -14.74
N GLN A 248 2.87 11.30 -15.60
CA GLN A 248 2.16 12.53 -15.21
C GLN A 248 1.02 12.30 -14.20
N HIS A 249 0.48 11.08 -14.14
CA HIS A 249 -0.58 10.68 -13.21
C HIS A 249 -0.05 9.96 -11.96
N LEU A 250 1.26 9.97 -11.73
CA LEU A 250 1.86 9.36 -10.56
C LEU A 250 1.38 10.09 -9.29
N ALA A 251 0.69 9.34 -8.42
CA ALA A 251 0.15 9.85 -7.17
C ALA A 251 1.02 9.50 -5.96
N SER A 252 1.86 8.47 -6.08
CA SER A 252 2.70 7.98 -4.98
C SER A 252 4.13 7.68 -5.43
N LEU A 253 5.08 8.25 -4.72
CA LEU A 253 6.51 8.02 -4.91
C LEU A 253 7.13 7.66 -3.56
N ARG A 254 7.66 6.45 -3.44
CA ARG A 254 8.37 5.99 -2.24
C ARG A 254 9.82 5.70 -2.56
N LEU A 255 10.71 6.43 -1.90
CA LEU A 255 12.16 6.34 -2.03
C LEU A 255 12.73 6.13 -0.63
N HIS A 256 13.66 5.20 -0.45
CA HIS A 256 14.43 5.05 0.80
C HIS A 256 15.92 5.18 0.50
N TYR A 257 16.68 5.57 1.53
CA TYR A 257 18.14 5.50 1.54
C TYR A 257 18.82 6.47 0.55
N VAL A 258 18.52 7.76 0.69
CA VAL A 258 19.31 8.81 0.03
C VAL A 258 20.48 9.17 0.94
N HIS A 259 21.57 8.40 0.84
CA HIS A 259 22.85 8.81 1.42
C HIS A 259 23.41 9.95 0.55
N GLY A 260 23.55 11.13 1.14
CA GLY A 260 24.55 12.09 0.65
C GLY A 260 25.91 11.51 1.01
N ASP A 261 26.77 11.28 0.02
CA ASP A 261 28.13 10.83 0.27
C ASP A 261 28.80 11.78 1.27
N SER A 262 29.01 11.28 2.48
CA SER A 262 29.84 11.89 3.54
C SER A 262 29.38 13.23 4.14
N ARG A 263 29.85 13.48 5.36
CA ARG A 263 29.65 14.69 6.19
C ARG A 263 30.30 15.96 5.61
N GLN A 264 30.62 15.96 4.32
CA GLN A 264 31.05 17.12 3.55
C GLN A 264 30.30 17.11 2.21
N PRO A 265 29.58 18.19 1.86
CA PRO A 265 28.94 18.29 0.56
C PRO A 265 30.05 18.27 -0.51
N SER A 266 30.21 17.15 -1.20
CA SER A 266 30.96 17.14 -2.44
C SER A 266 30.19 18.00 -3.46
N VAL A 267 30.91 18.73 -4.31
CA VAL A 267 30.28 19.55 -5.37
C VAL A 267 29.34 18.69 -6.22
N ASP A 268 29.76 17.46 -6.52
CA ASP A 268 28.96 16.47 -7.24
C ASP A 268 27.66 16.09 -6.51
N GLY A 269 27.68 15.99 -5.18
CA GLY A 269 26.50 15.66 -4.38
C GLY A 269 25.44 16.75 -4.42
N GLU A 270 25.87 18.02 -4.35
CA GLU A 270 24.97 19.16 -4.36
C GLU A 270 24.36 19.38 -5.76
N ASP A 271 25.14 19.24 -6.82
CA ASP A 271 24.63 19.32 -8.19
C ASP A 271 23.60 18.22 -8.48
N ASN A 272 23.86 16.98 -8.02
CA ASN A 272 22.90 15.88 -8.12
C ASN A 272 21.63 16.17 -7.34
N PHE A 273 21.73 16.77 -6.15
CA PHE A 273 20.56 17.15 -5.35
C PHE A 273 19.74 18.25 -6.04
N ARG A 274 20.38 19.31 -6.54
CA ARG A 274 19.69 20.37 -7.30
C ARG A 274 19.00 19.84 -8.55
N TYR A 275 19.65 18.92 -9.27
CA TYR A 275 19.04 18.24 -10.40
C TYR A 275 17.84 17.40 -9.97
N PHE A 276 17.97 16.62 -8.89
CA PHE A 276 16.87 15.84 -8.31
C PHE A 276 15.67 16.74 -7.97
N LEU A 277 15.90 17.85 -7.26
CA LEU A 277 14.87 18.85 -6.93
C LEU A 277 14.16 19.40 -8.18
N ALA A 278 14.93 19.75 -9.22
CA ALA A 278 14.36 20.22 -10.48
C ALA A 278 13.44 19.17 -11.15
N GLN A 279 13.74 17.88 -11.00
CA GLN A 279 12.86 16.82 -11.48
C GLN A 279 11.65 16.61 -10.59
N MET A 280 11.76 16.80 -9.27
CA MET A 280 10.62 16.69 -8.35
C MET A 280 9.51 17.69 -8.71
N GLY A 281 9.87 18.89 -9.15
CA GLY A 281 8.89 19.89 -9.61
C GLY A 281 8.10 19.51 -10.88
N ARG A 282 8.42 18.39 -11.54
CA ARG A 282 7.67 17.86 -12.68
C ARG A 282 6.49 16.99 -12.28
N PHE A 283 6.40 16.57 -11.01
CA PHE A 283 5.28 15.79 -10.53
C PHE A 283 4.12 16.72 -10.15
N THR A 284 3.08 16.73 -10.98
CA THR A 284 1.90 17.61 -10.81
C THR A 284 0.77 16.98 -10.01
N CYS A 285 0.75 15.65 -9.90
CA CYS A 285 -0.32 14.88 -9.26
C CYS A 285 0.13 14.13 -7.99
N LEU A 286 1.35 14.39 -7.49
CA LEU A 286 1.92 13.65 -6.37
C LEU A 286 1.19 13.99 -5.07
N ARG A 287 0.69 12.95 -4.37
CA ARG A 287 -0.03 13.06 -3.11
C ARG A 287 0.63 12.30 -1.98
N GLU A 288 1.39 11.25 -2.29
CA GLU A 288 2.19 10.50 -1.34
C GLU A 288 3.68 10.62 -1.67
N LEU A 289 4.46 11.05 -0.70
CA LEU A 289 5.92 11.06 -0.77
C LEU A 289 6.49 10.36 0.47
N SER A 290 7.26 9.31 0.24
CA SER A 290 8.07 8.66 1.28
C SER A 290 9.54 8.88 0.95
N MET A 291 10.29 9.40 1.93
CA MET A 291 11.73 9.64 1.84
C MET A 291 12.48 9.04 3.04
N GLY A 292 11.93 8.01 3.69
CA GLY A 292 12.52 7.40 4.88
C GLY A 292 14.02 7.07 4.76
N SER A 293 14.75 7.23 5.87
CA SER A 293 16.20 7.04 5.98
C SER A 293 17.02 7.89 5.01
N SER A 294 16.51 9.06 4.61
CA SER A 294 17.21 10.03 3.76
C SER A 294 17.76 11.17 4.60
N LEU A 295 18.98 11.64 4.31
CA LEU A 295 19.56 12.79 4.99
C LEU A 295 18.94 14.09 4.46
N LEU A 296 17.77 14.45 4.99
CA LEU A 296 17.00 15.66 4.62
C LEU A 296 17.17 16.82 5.61
N SER A 297 18.00 16.64 6.64
CA SER A 297 18.33 17.64 7.65
C SER A 297 18.63 19.03 7.04
N GLY A 298 17.78 20.01 7.32
CA GLY A 298 17.89 21.40 6.84
C GLY A 298 17.65 21.60 5.34
N ARG A 299 17.04 20.62 4.65
CA ARG A 299 16.78 20.67 3.20
C ARG A 299 15.33 20.34 2.84
N LEU A 300 14.46 20.13 3.83
CA LEU A 300 13.07 19.74 3.58
C LEU A 300 12.30 20.84 2.85
N ASP A 301 12.60 22.10 3.18
CA ASP A 301 12.04 23.28 2.54
C ASP A 301 12.32 23.31 1.03
N GLN A 302 13.56 23.01 0.62
CA GLN A 302 13.97 22.96 -0.77
C GLN A 302 13.22 21.87 -1.54
N LEU A 303 13.03 20.70 -0.93
CA LEU A 303 12.31 19.58 -1.54
C LEU A 303 10.83 19.88 -1.72
N LEU A 304 10.14 20.21 -0.63
CA LEU A 304 8.70 20.34 -0.64
C LEU A 304 8.24 21.60 -1.40
N SER A 305 9.04 22.68 -1.40
CA SER A 305 8.72 23.88 -2.19
C SER A 305 8.73 23.66 -3.70
N THR A 306 9.33 22.56 -4.19
CA THR A 306 9.25 22.23 -5.63
C THR A 306 7.91 21.62 -6.04
N LEU A 307 7.16 21.05 -5.10
CA LEU A 307 5.93 20.30 -5.38
C LEU A 307 4.74 21.26 -5.55
N GLN A 308 3.98 21.06 -6.62
CA GLN A 308 2.84 21.93 -6.95
C GLN A 308 1.55 21.50 -6.24
N SER A 309 1.40 20.21 -5.97
CA SER A 309 0.25 19.65 -5.28
C SER A 309 0.52 19.49 -3.78
N PRO A 310 -0.44 19.82 -2.90
CA PRO A 310 -0.32 19.50 -1.50
C PRO A 310 -0.26 17.98 -1.32
N LEU A 311 0.59 17.52 -0.40
CA LEU A 311 0.72 16.10 -0.10
C LEU A 311 -0.39 15.71 0.87
N GLU A 312 -0.93 14.51 0.69
CA GLU A 312 -1.88 13.87 1.59
C GLU A 312 -1.19 12.80 2.47
N SER A 313 -0.05 12.27 2.04
CA SER A 313 0.77 11.32 2.81
C SER A 313 2.24 11.71 2.74
N LEU A 314 2.87 11.87 3.90
CA LEU A 314 4.28 12.22 4.02
C LEU A 314 4.96 11.30 5.04
N GLU A 315 5.94 10.53 4.57
CA GLU A 315 6.71 9.60 5.39
C GLU A 315 8.18 10.03 5.41
N LEU A 316 8.64 10.52 6.57
CA LEU A 316 9.98 11.07 6.82
C LEU A 316 10.68 10.33 7.96
N ALA A 317 10.46 9.02 8.06
CA ALA A 317 11.09 8.20 9.09
C ALA A 317 12.63 8.28 9.00
N PHE A 318 13.34 8.39 10.13
CA PHE A 318 14.80 8.38 10.24
C PHE A 318 15.51 9.41 9.33
N CYS A 319 14.97 10.62 9.22
CA CYS A 319 15.50 11.67 8.32
C CYS A 319 16.42 12.70 8.99
N ALA A 320 16.65 12.56 10.30
CA ALA A 320 17.43 13.50 11.11
C ALA A 320 16.97 14.96 10.95
N LEU A 321 15.64 15.17 10.97
CA LEU A 321 15.01 16.47 10.80
C LEU A 321 15.48 17.47 11.86
N LEU A 322 15.60 18.74 11.48
CA LEU A 322 15.90 19.87 12.36
C LEU A 322 14.62 20.59 12.81
N PRO A 323 14.68 21.40 13.88
CA PRO A 323 13.54 22.25 14.27
C PRO A 323 13.03 23.14 13.13
N GLU A 324 13.93 23.60 12.25
CA GLU A 324 13.62 24.41 11.07
C GLU A 324 12.80 23.65 10.04
N ASP A 325 13.10 22.36 9.81
CA ASP A 325 12.38 21.52 8.87
C ASP A 325 10.92 21.32 9.32
N LEU A 326 10.72 21.03 10.61
CA LEU A 326 9.37 20.88 11.19
C LEU A 326 8.60 22.20 11.18
N ARG A 327 9.28 23.33 11.46
CA ARG A 327 8.68 24.66 11.43
C ARG A 327 8.23 25.02 10.01
N PHE A 328 9.07 24.76 9.02
CA PHE A 328 8.71 24.90 7.62
C PHE A 328 7.51 24.01 7.29
N LEU A 329 7.55 22.73 7.65
CA LEU A 329 6.48 21.79 7.33
C LEU A 329 5.15 22.25 7.91
N ALA A 330 5.13 22.70 9.18
CA ALA A 330 3.94 23.25 9.85
C ALA A 330 3.34 24.47 9.13
N GLN A 331 4.17 25.30 8.49
CA GLN A 331 3.75 26.50 7.77
C GLN A 331 3.51 26.25 6.27
N SER A 332 3.88 25.08 5.78
CA SER A 332 3.78 24.72 4.37
C SER A 332 2.32 24.48 3.95
N PRO A 333 1.99 24.65 2.65
CA PRO A 333 0.66 24.31 2.13
C PRO A 333 0.33 22.82 2.24
N HIS A 334 1.33 21.96 2.48
CA HIS A 334 1.12 20.52 2.64
C HIS A 334 0.45 20.19 3.98
N ALA A 335 0.78 20.88 5.08
CA ALA A 335 0.37 20.50 6.43
C ALA A 335 -1.15 20.34 6.59
N ALA A 336 -1.93 21.30 6.08
CA ALA A 336 -3.38 21.29 6.19
C ALA A 336 -4.09 20.21 5.35
N HIS A 337 -3.35 19.46 4.52
CA HIS A 337 -3.87 18.40 3.65
C HIS A 337 -3.36 17.01 4.06
N LEU A 338 -2.44 16.92 5.02
CA LEU A 338 -1.87 15.65 5.46
C LEU A 338 -2.94 14.79 6.13
N LYS A 339 -3.15 13.60 5.57
CA LYS A 339 -3.95 12.51 6.12
C LYS A 339 -3.07 11.45 6.79
N LYS A 340 -1.86 11.23 6.27
CA LYS A 340 -0.85 10.33 6.84
C LYS A 340 0.43 11.10 7.09
N LEU A 341 0.95 10.98 8.30
CA LEU A 341 2.24 11.54 8.69
C LEU A 341 3.03 10.50 9.47
N ASP A 342 4.23 10.19 8.98
CA ASP A 342 5.20 9.35 9.68
C ASP A 342 6.48 10.16 9.92
N LEU A 343 6.81 10.37 11.19
CA LEU A 343 8.02 11.06 11.66
C LEU A 343 8.93 10.15 12.48
N SER A 344 8.76 8.84 12.38
CA SER A 344 9.47 7.85 13.21
C SER A 344 10.97 8.06 13.20
N GLY A 345 11.66 7.82 14.32
CA GLY A 345 13.11 7.91 14.42
C GLY A 345 13.69 9.33 14.29
N ASN A 346 12.87 10.37 14.33
CA ASN A 346 13.32 11.76 14.51
C ASN A 346 13.12 12.19 15.97
N ASP A 347 14.04 12.99 16.52
CA ASP A 347 13.95 13.46 17.91
C ASP A 347 12.92 14.59 18.06
N LEU A 348 11.69 14.26 18.44
CA LEU A 348 10.60 15.24 18.62
C LEU A 348 10.57 15.85 20.03
N SER A 349 11.66 15.73 20.78
CA SER A 349 11.81 16.31 22.12
C SER A 349 12.50 17.68 22.08
N GLY A 350 12.75 18.28 23.25
CA GLY A 350 13.53 19.51 23.38
C GLY A 350 13.05 20.66 22.48
N SER A 351 13.93 21.13 21.60
CA SER A 351 13.67 22.26 20.68
C SER A 351 12.74 21.91 19.51
N GLN A 352 12.52 20.62 19.22
CA GLN A 352 11.66 20.15 18.13
C GLN A 352 10.18 20.02 18.54
N LEU A 353 9.90 19.93 19.84
CA LEU A 353 8.55 19.76 20.37
C LEU A 353 7.59 20.85 19.90
N ALA A 354 7.96 22.12 20.03
CA ALA A 354 7.09 23.24 19.65
C ALA A 354 6.79 23.30 18.14
N PRO A 355 7.78 23.15 17.23
CA PRO A 355 7.52 22.98 15.80
C PRO A 355 6.61 21.78 15.47
N PHE A 356 6.83 20.63 16.11
CA PHE A 356 6.01 19.42 15.94
C PHE A 356 4.56 19.66 16.37
N GLN A 357 4.34 20.32 17.51
CA GLN A 357 3.02 20.72 17.98
C GLN A 357 2.32 21.67 16.98
N GLY A 358 3.06 22.61 16.41
CA GLY A 358 2.56 23.47 15.34
C GLY A 358 2.12 22.69 14.09
N LEU A 359 2.87 21.65 13.71
CA LEU A 359 2.53 20.77 12.60
C LEU A 359 1.24 19.98 12.86
N LEU A 360 1.11 19.38 14.05
CA LEU A 360 -0.12 18.67 14.44
C LEU A 360 -1.32 19.62 14.46
N GLN A 361 -1.14 20.84 14.94
CA GLN A 361 -2.20 21.84 14.93
C GLN A 361 -2.62 22.21 13.50
N ALA A 362 -1.67 22.30 12.57
CA ALA A 362 -1.94 22.61 11.17
C ALA A 362 -2.65 21.47 10.43
N SER A 363 -2.38 20.20 10.79
CA SER A 363 -2.97 19.01 10.16
C SER A 363 -4.18 18.43 10.92
N ALA A 364 -4.57 19.00 12.05
CA ALA A 364 -5.58 18.44 12.95
C ALA A 364 -6.91 18.09 12.28
N ALA A 365 -7.35 18.86 11.28
CA ALA A 365 -8.62 18.63 10.60
C ALA A 365 -8.59 17.42 9.63
N THR A 366 -7.43 17.04 9.11
CA THR A 366 -7.28 16.06 8.04
C THR A 366 -6.56 14.79 8.45
N LEU A 367 -5.81 14.81 9.55
CA LEU A 367 -4.93 13.72 9.94
C LEU A 367 -5.73 12.48 10.36
N LEU A 368 -5.49 11.36 9.66
CA LEU A 368 -6.12 10.06 9.89
C LEU A 368 -5.12 9.05 10.48
N HIS A 369 -3.84 9.18 10.15
CA HIS A 369 -2.78 8.26 10.56
C HIS A 369 -1.54 9.04 10.98
N LEU A 370 -1.11 8.82 12.23
CA LEU A 370 0.09 9.43 12.80
C LEU A 370 1.01 8.33 13.35
N GLU A 371 2.23 8.26 12.83
CA GLU A 371 3.24 7.29 13.24
C GLU A 371 4.47 8.04 13.79
N LEU A 372 4.81 7.76 15.04
CA LEU A 372 5.83 8.44 15.85
C LEU A 372 6.73 7.44 16.55
N THR A 373 7.04 6.32 15.90
CA THR A 373 7.87 5.27 16.48
C THR A 373 9.29 5.80 16.76
N GLU A 374 9.85 5.54 17.94
CA GLU A 374 11.22 5.94 18.33
C GLU A 374 11.51 7.46 18.26
N CYS A 375 10.52 8.30 18.60
CA CYS A 375 10.62 9.76 18.53
C CYS A 375 11.16 10.46 19.80
N GLN A 376 11.67 9.71 20.78
CA GLN A 376 12.14 10.22 22.08
C GLN A 376 11.07 11.00 22.87
N LEU A 377 9.79 10.69 22.67
CA LEU A 377 8.69 11.30 23.41
C LEU A 377 8.55 10.64 24.78
N ALA A 378 8.99 11.31 25.85
CA ALA A 378 8.67 10.89 27.22
C ALA A 378 7.33 11.47 27.67
N ASP A 379 6.85 11.05 28.85
CA ASP A 379 5.56 11.46 29.40
C ASP A 379 5.34 12.97 29.37
N THR A 380 6.36 13.77 29.71
CA THR A 380 6.22 15.23 29.75
C THR A 380 5.95 15.83 28.37
N GLN A 381 6.61 15.32 27.32
CA GLN A 381 6.37 15.76 25.94
C GLN A 381 5.02 15.25 25.42
N LEU A 382 4.65 14.01 25.75
CA LEU A 382 3.36 13.45 25.37
C LEU A 382 2.21 14.27 25.98
N LEU A 383 2.24 14.48 27.30
CA LEU A 383 1.23 15.26 28.03
C LEU A 383 1.12 16.70 27.51
N ALA A 384 2.24 17.34 27.18
CA ALA A 384 2.24 18.67 26.57
C ALA A 384 1.58 18.68 25.18
N THR A 385 1.56 17.55 24.48
CA THR A 385 1.04 17.41 23.11
C THR A 385 -0.41 16.88 23.08
N LEU A 386 -0.90 16.26 24.15
CA LEU A 386 -2.27 15.73 24.25
C LEU A 386 -3.38 16.75 23.90
N PRO A 387 -3.33 18.02 24.34
CA PRO A 387 -4.37 19.00 23.98
C PRO A 387 -4.47 19.27 22.48
N ILE A 388 -3.39 19.03 21.73
CA ILE A 388 -3.37 19.20 20.27
C ILE A 388 -3.82 17.90 19.60
N LEU A 389 -3.35 16.74 20.08
CA LEU A 389 -3.79 15.43 19.58
C LEU A 389 -5.30 15.25 19.70
N THR A 390 -5.91 15.67 20.80
CA THR A 390 -7.37 15.62 20.99
C THR A 390 -8.15 16.45 19.98
N ARG A 391 -7.52 17.44 19.34
CA ARG A 391 -8.11 18.22 18.24
C ARG A 391 -8.03 17.51 16.89
N CYS A 392 -7.22 16.46 16.77
CA CYS A 392 -7.19 15.57 15.60
C CYS A 392 -8.38 14.60 15.65
N THR A 393 -9.59 15.12 15.44
CA THR A 393 -10.84 14.37 15.64
C THR A 393 -11.02 13.18 14.69
N SER A 394 -10.38 13.25 13.52
CA SER A 394 -10.44 12.23 12.48
C SER A 394 -9.33 11.18 12.61
N LEU A 395 -8.48 11.26 13.64
CA LEU A 395 -7.35 10.35 13.81
C LEU A 395 -7.86 8.93 14.08
N ARG A 396 -7.43 7.98 13.25
CA ARG A 396 -7.81 6.56 13.31
C ARG A 396 -6.68 5.68 13.84
N TYR A 397 -5.43 6.07 13.61
CA TYR A 397 -4.25 5.32 14.00
C TYR A 397 -3.22 6.25 14.65
N LEU A 398 -2.68 5.81 15.80
CA LEU A 398 -1.59 6.46 16.52
C LEU A 398 -0.51 5.44 16.87
N GLY A 399 0.68 5.58 16.28
CA GLY A 399 1.86 4.79 16.60
C GLY A 399 2.82 5.54 17.51
N LEU A 400 3.21 4.92 18.63
CA LEU A 400 4.08 5.47 19.67
C LEU A 400 5.15 4.46 20.11
N TYR A 401 5.32 3.35 19.39
CA TYR A 401 6.25 2.30 19.77
C TYR A 401 7.69 2.84 19.93
N GLY A 402 8.50 2.23 20.79
CA GLY A 402 9.89 2.65 21.01
C GLY A 402 10.08 4.04 21.65
N ASN A 403 9.02 4.71 22.12
CA ASN A 403 9.13 5.93 22.92
C ASN A 403 9.25 5.62 24.42
N PRO A 404 9.99 6.43 25.20
CA PRO A 404 10.19 6.22 26.64
C PRO A 404 8.95 6.65 27.47
N LEU A 405 7.80 6.01 27.25
CA LEU A 405 6.55 6.28 27.94
C LEU A 405 6.37 5.38 29.17
N SER A 406 5.89 5.95 30.27
CA SER A 406 5.53 5.20 31.47
C SER A 406 4.09 4.71 31.42
N MET A 407 3.75 3.82 32.36
CA MET A 407 2.36 3.41 32.58
C MET A 407 1.47 4.62 32.90
N ALA A 408 1.99 5.60 33.65
CA ALA A 408 1.24 6.81 33.97
C ALA A 408 0.96 7.63 32.72
N GLY A 409 1.96 7.83 31.84
CA GLY A 409 1.79 8.52 30.57
C GLY A 409 0.73 7.86 29.66
N LEU A 410 0.75 6.53 29.56
CA LEU A 410 -0.23 5.78 28.77
C LEU A 410 -1.65 5.89 29.34
N LYS A 411 -1.80 5.90 30.68
CA LYS A 411 -3.10 6.10 31.33
C LYS A 411 -3.69 7.48 31.04
N GLU A 412 -2.87 8.53 31.07
CA GLU A 412 -3.35 9.88 30.72
C GLU A 412 -3.74 9.97 29.24
N LEU A 413 -2.94 9.39 28.34
CA LEU A 413 -3.30 9.29 26.91
C LEU A 413 -4.66 8.60 26.72
N LEU A 414 -4.92 7.50 27.44
CA LEU A 414 -6.19 6.78 27.36
C LEU A 414 -7.35 7.65 27.83
N ARG A 415 -7.20 8.37 28.95
CA ARG A 415 -8.25 9.25 29.48
C ARG A 415 -8.62 10.36 28.49
N ASP A 416 -7.62 10.99 27.86
CA ASP A 416 -7.85 12.07 26.89
C ASP A 416 -8.31 11.56 25.52
N SER A 417 -7.96 10.32 25.16
CA SER A 417 -8.37 9.69 23.89
C SER A 417 -9.90 9.58 23.74
N VAL A 418 -10.66 9.71 24.84
CA VAL A 418 -12.13 9.75 24.86
C VAL A 418 -12.68 10.81 23.91
N ALA A 419 -11.98 11.92 23.70
CA ALA A 419 -12.37 12.99 22.76
C ALA A 419 -12.23 12.60 21.27
N GLN A 420 -11.45 11.57 20.94
CA GLN A 420 -11.17 11.15 19.56
C GLN A 420 -12.08 9.99 19.16
N ALA A 421 -13.28 10.30 18.66
CA ALA A 421 -14.30 9.29 18.35
C ALA A 421 -13.92 8.32 17.21
N GLU A 422 -13.03 8.72 16.29
CA GLU A 422 -12.62 7.89 15.16
C GLU A 422 -11.41 6.99 15.44
N LEU A 423 -10.74 7.12 16.59
CA LEU A 423 -9.52 6.36 16.89
C LEU A 423 -9.82 4.87 16.97
N ARG A 424 -9.13 4.08 16.16
CA ARG A 424 -9.31 2.62 16.07
C ARG A 424 -8.12 1.86 16.62
N THR A 425 -6.93 2.42 16.51
CA THR A 425 -5.69 1.72 16.85
C THR A 425 -4.68 2.63 17.52
N VAL A 426 -4.12 2.15 18.62
CA VAL A 426 -2.97 2.74 19.31
C VAL A 426 -1.90 1.68 19.44
N VAL A 427 -0.77 1.89 18.78
CA VAL A 427 0.43 1.07 18.97
C VAL A 427 1.29 1.74 20.04
N HIS A 428 1.29 1.19 21.25
CA HIS A 428 2.02 1.78 22.37
C HIS A 428 3.35 1.06 22.61
N PRO A 429 4.36 1.73 23.20
CA PRO A 429 5.60 1.06 23.59
C PRO A 429 5.35 0.15 24.80
N PHE A 430 6.32 -0.71 25.09
CA PHE A 430 6.43 -1.30 26.41
C PHE A 430 6.70 -0.17 27.42
N PRO A 431 5.89 -0.05 28.50
CA PRO A 431 6.09 1.00 29.48
C PRO A 431 7.47 0.90 30.11
N VAL A 432 8.16 2.04 30.27
CA VAL A 432 9.51 2.10 30.85
C VAL A 432 9.59 1.49 32.25
N ASP A 433 8.50 1.53 33.02
CA ASP A 433 8.40 0.94 34.37
C ASP A 433 8.50 -0.60 34.38
N CYS A 434 8.32 -1.23 33.21
CA CYS A 434 8.43 -2.68 33.04
C CYS A 434 9.87 -3.14 32.80
N TYR A 435 10.80 -2.21 32.52
CA TYR A 435 12.21 -2.53 32.34
C TYR A 435 12.98 -2.43 33.67
N GLU A 436 14.01 -3.27 33.83
CA GLU A 436 14.83 -3.29 35.05
C GLU A 436 16.24 -2.73 34.79
N GLY A 437 16.72 -1.87 35.69
CA GLY A 437 18.11 -1.40 35.69
C GLY A 437 18.49 -0.40 34.59
N LEU A 438 17.52 0.26 33.95
CA LEU A 438 17.80 1.21 32.88
C LEU A 438 18.22 2.60 33.40
N PRO A 439 19.15 3.30 32.70
CA PRO A 439 19.41 4.71 32.94
C PRO A 439 18.19 5.55 32.50
N TRP A 440 17.95 6.67 33.19
CA TRP A 440 16.84 7.58 32.89
C TRP A 440 17.34 8.90 32.28
N PRO A 441 16.78 9.37 31.14
CA PRO A 441 15.83 8.69 30.25
C PRO A 441 16.51 7.56 29.43
N PRO A 442 15.86 6.41 29.22
CA PRO A 442 16.45 5.32 28.44
C PRO A 442 16.47 5.70 26.95
N PRO A 443 17.62 5.62 26.26
CA PRO A 443 17.65 5.78 24.80
C PRO A 443 16.80 4.69 24.13
N ALA A 444 16.13 5.02 23.03
CA ALA A 444 15.33 4.04 22.27
C ALA A 444 16.14 2.79 21.87
N SER A 445 17.43 2.95 21.55
CA SER A 445 18.33 1.83 21.23
C SER A 445 18.50 0.85 22.39
N VAL A 446 18.41 1.31 23.64
CA VAL A 446 18.53 0.48 24.85
C VAL A 446 17.21 -0.23 25.15
N LEU A 447 16.07 0.40 24.85
CA LEU A 447 14.74 -0.19 25.04
C LEU A 447 14.48 -1.43 24.16
N LEU A 448 15.14 -1.50 23.00
CA LEU A 448 15.05 -2.64 22.08
C LEU A 448 15.83 -3.88 22.56
N GLU A 449 16.90 -3.68 23.34
CA GLU A 449 17.80 -4.75 23.81
C GLU A 449 17.57 -5.14 25.28
N ALA A 450 16.81 -4.34 26.02
CA ALA A 450 16.60 -4.53 27.45
C ALA A 450 15.56 -5.61 27.76
N SER A 451 15.81 -6.38 28.83
CA SER A 451 14.87 -7.38 29.32
C SER A 451 13.66 -6.72 30.00
N ILE A 452 12.47 -7.11 29.56
CA ILE A 452 11.19 -6.66 30.12
C ILE A 452 10.77 -7.64 31.21
N ASN A 453 10.26 -7.11 32.32
CA ASN A 453 9.57 -7.90 33.33
C ASN A 453 8.16 -8.25 32.81
N GLU A 454 8.01 -9.46 32.28
CA GLU A 454 6.75 -9.94 31.67
C GLU A 454 5.57 -9.91 32.63
N GLU A 455 5.77 -10.20 33.92
CA GLU A 455 4.70 -10.15 34.92
C GLU A 455 4.21 -8.72 35.16
N LYS A 456 5.12 -7.74 35.25
CA LYS A 456 4.75 -6.33 35.37
C LYS A 456 4.00 -5.88 34.12
N PHE A 457 4.51 -6.25 32.94
CA PHE A 457 3.87 -5.89 31.67
C PHE A 457 2.46 -6.46 31.56
N ALA A 458 2.26 -7.75 31.86
CA ALA A 458 0.92 -8.37 31.84
C ALA A 458 -0.07 -7.68 32.79
N ARG A 459 0.40 -7.20 33.96
CA ARG A 459 -0.44 -6.39 34.87
C ARG A 459 -0.80 -5.04 34.27
N VAL A 460 0.14 -4.38 33.60
CA VAL A 460 -0.12 -3.11 32.91
C VAL A 460 -1.14 -3.30 31.78
N GLU A 461 -0.98 -4.32 30.94
CA GLU A 461 -1.93 -4.63 29.88
C GLU A 461 -3.34 -4.90 30.43
N ALA A 462 -3.45 -5.70 31.50
CA ALA A 462 -4.73 -5.95 32.15
C ALA A 462 -5.37 -4.66 32.67
N GLU A 463 -4.58 -3.76 33.26
CA GLU A 463 -5.10 -2.50 33.78
C GLU A 463 -5.52 -1.53 32.66
N LEU A 464 -4.73 -1.41 31.58
CA LEU A 464 -5.10 -0.62 30.39
C LEU A 464 -6.39 -1.16 29.76
N HIS A 465 -6.53 -2.49 29.65
CA HIS A 465 -7.74 -3.12 29.14
C HIS A 465 -8.96 -2.80 30.00
N GLN A 466 -8.85 -2.86 31.33
CA GLN A 466 -9.94 -2.48 32.24
C GLN A 466 -10.33 -1.00 32.09
N LEU A 467 -9.35 -0.11 31.92
CA LEU A 467 -9.62 1.32 31.67
C LEU A 467 -10.32 1.56 30.32
N LEU A 468 -9.97 0.81 29.28
CA LEU A 468 -10.68 0.86 27.99
C LEU A 468 -12.13 0.41 28.11
N LEU A 469 -12.39 -0.67 28.86
CA LEU A 469 -13.75 -1.13 29.12
C LEU A 469 -14.55 -0.08 29.91
N ALA A 470 -13.97 0.48 30.98
CA ALA A 470 -14.60 1.48 31.83
C ALA A 470 -14.91 2.80 31.10
N SER A 471 -14.10 3.16 30.10
CA SER A 471 -14.30 4.36 29.26
C SER A 471 -15.19 4.14 28.04
N GLY A 472 -15.74 2.93 27.84
CA GLY A 472 -16.57 2.60 26.66
C GLY A 472 -15.78 2.49 25.35
N ARG A 473 -14.46 2.34 25.43
CA ARG A 473 -13.51 2.36 24.31
C ARG A 473 -13.01 0.95 23.94
N ALA A 474 -13.78 -0.08 24.27
CA ALA A 474 -13.46 -1.48 23.96
C ALA A 474 -13.25 -1.77 22.45
N HIS A 475 -13.74 -0.89 21.58
CA HIS A 475 -13.57 -0.99 20.12
C HIS A 475 -12.20 -0.51 19.62
N VAL A 476 -11.42 0.20 20.45
CA VAL A 476 -10.08 0.69 20.11
C VAL A 476 -9.05 -0.39 20.43
N LEU A 477 -8.31 -0.82 19.42
CA LEU A 477 -7.22 -1.78 19.57
C LEU A 477 -5.99 -1.07 20.15
N TRP A 478 -5.64 -1.39 21.38
CA TRP A 478 -4.34 -1.06 21.98
C TRP A 478 -3.44 -2.27 21.87
N THR A 479 -2.27 -2.11 21.28
CA THR A 479 -1.33 -3.22 21.01
C THR A 479 0.11 -2.75 21.06
N THR A 480 1.03 -3.67 21.33
CA THR A 480 2.48 -3.49 21.14
C THR A 480 2.96 -4.06 19.80
N ASP A 481 2.07 -4.70 19.04
CA ASP A 481 2.41 -5.31 17.75
C ASP A 481 2.61 -4.26 16.65
N ILE A 482 3.89 -3.97 16.36
CA ILE A 482 4.32 -3.12 15.25
C ILE A 482 4.11 -3.75 13.86
N TYR A 483 3.90 -5.07 13.80
CA TYR A 483 3.66 -5.82 12.56
C TYR A 483 2.15 -6.01 12.29
N GLY A 484 1.29 -5.57 13.21
CA GLY A 484 -0.15 -5.79 13.16
C GLY A 484 -0.84 -4.99 12.05
N ARG A 485 -0.90 -5.56 10.83
CA ARG A 485 -1.86 -5.33 9.69
C ARG A 485 -2.39 -3.92 9.35
N LEU A 486 -1.92 -2.84 9.96
CA LEU A 486 -2.59 -1.53 9.95
C LEU A 486 -1.67 -0.35 9.63
N ALA A 487 -0.48 -0.60 9.05
CA ALA A 487 0.16 0.39 8.19
C ALA A 487 -0.73 0.57 6.95
N ALA A 488 -1.83 1.30 7.12
CA ALA A 488 -2.83 1.50 6.08
C ALA A 488 -2.11 2.08 4.86
N ASP A 489 -2.30 1.40 3.73
CA ASP A 489 -1.82 1.93 2.47
C ASP A 489 -2.49 3.29 2.25
N TYR A 490 -1.76 4.30 1.78
CA TYR A 490 -2.30 5.65 1.61
C TYR A 490 -3.63 5.66 0.82
N PHE A 491 -3.76 4.83 -0.21
CA PHE A 491 -4.98 4.72 -1.01
C PHE A 491 -6.17 4.06 -0.30
N SER A 492 -5.98 3.59 0.94
CA SER A 492 -7.00 2.96 1.77
C SER A 492 -7.44 3.81 2.98
N LEU A 493 -6.89 5.02 3.13
CA LEU A 493 -7.19 5.96 4.22
C LEU A 493 -8.48 6.76 4.04
#